data_AF-A0A3D2EDA7-F1
#
_entry.id   AF-A0A3D2EDA7-F1
#
_cell.length_a   1.000
_cell.length_b   1.000
_cell.length_c   1.000
_cell.angle_alpha   90.00
_cell.angle_beta   90.00
_cell.angle_gamma   90.00
#
_symmetry.space_group_name_H-M   'P 1'
#
loop_
_entity.id
_entity.type
_entity.pdbx_description
1 polymer ?
#
loop_
_entity_poly.entity_id
_entity_poly.type
_entity_poly.pdbx_seq_one_letter_code
_entity_poly.pdbx_strand_id
1 'polypeptide(L)'
;GLATGVSTLAKLLNPKIKVIGVEPEGANCLQESVKAGKVLTLDHVSTIADGTAVKTPGSRIFPYLQKNLDDIITVPDEELVVAFLDMVENHK
;
A
#
# COMPACT_ATOMS: atom_id res chain seq x y z
N GLY A 1 -2.13 -5.98 5.42
CA GLY A 1 -3.25 -6.90 5.69
C GLY A 1 -4.17 -7.01 4.49
N LEU A 2 -4.96 -5.97 4.23
CA LEU A 2 -5.89 -5.88 3.10
C LEU A 2 -5.26 -6.29 1.77
N ALA A 3 -4.16 -5.63 1.39
CA ALA A 3 -3.44 -5.91 0.14
C ALA A 3 -3.02 -7.38 0.00
N THR A 4 -2.67 -8.06 1.11
CA THR A 4 -2.30 -9.47 1.08
C THR A 4 -3.51 -10.35 0.74
N GLY A 5 -4.65 -10.11 1.38
CA GLY A 5 -5.87 -10.88 1.15
C GLY A 5 -6.41 -10.68 -0.27
N VAL A 6 -6.54 -9.42 -0.69
CA VAL A 6 -7.03 -9.07 -2.03
C VAL A 6 -6.11 -9.61 -3.12
N SER A 7 -4.80 -9.40 -3.01
CA SER A 7 -3.85 -9.87 -4.02
C SER A 7 -3.80 -11.39 -4.13
N THR A 8 -3.88 -12.11 -2.99
CA THR A 8 -3.91 -13.57 -2.98
C THR A 8 -5.13 -14.10 -3.72
N LEU A 9 -6.33 -13.56 -3.43
CA LEU A 9 -7.54 -13.99 -4.10
C LEU A 9 -7.54 -13.61 -5.60
N ALA A 10 -7.13 -12.39 -5.93
CA ALA A 10 -7.06 -11.93 -7.31
C ALA A 10 -6.16 -12.82 -8.16
N LYS A 11 -4.93 -13.12 -7.67
CA LYS A 11 -3.98 -13.99 -8.39
C LYS A 11 -4.45 -15.44 -8.44
N LEU A 12 -5.18 -15.94 -7.44
CA LEU A 12 -5.80 -17.27 -7.46
C LEU A 12 -6.87 -17.38 -8.55
N LEU A 13 -7.75 -16.38 -8.67
CA LEU A 13 -8.84 -16.37 -9.66
C LEU A 13 -8.31 -16.14 -11.08
N ASN A 14 -7.40 -15.20 -11.25
CA ASN A 14 -6.77 -14.92 -12.54
C ASN A 14 -5.38 -14.28 -12.33
N PRO A 15 -4.28 -15.00 -12.65
CA PRO A 15 -2.92 -14.50 -12.43
C PRO A 15 -2.58 -13.26 -13.28
N LYS A 16 -3.37 -12.95 -14.32
CA LYS A 16 -3.17 -11.76 -15.18
C LYS A 16 -3.72 -10.47 -14.57
N ILE A 17 -4.51 -10.54 -13.49
CA ILE A 17 -4.98 -9.33 -12.80
C ILE A 17 -3.77 -8.61 -12.21
N LYS A 18 -3.64 -7.32 -12.53
CA LYS A 18 -2.63 -6.46 -11.91
C LYS A 18 -3.12 -5.97 -10.56
N VAL A 19 -2.28 -6.07 -9.54
CA VAL A 19 -2.54 -5.59 -8.19
C VAL A 19 -1.45 -4.60 -7.83
N ILE A 20 -1.85 -3.34 -7.66
CA ILE A 20 -0.95 -2.23 -7.36
C ILE A 20 -1.18 -1.82 -5.91
N GLY A 21 -0.13 -1.87 -5.09
CA GLY A 21 -0.15 -1.29 -3.75
C GLY A 21 -0.06 0.23 -3.84
N VAL A 22 -0.79 0.93 -2.97
CA VAL A 22 -0.73 2.38 -2.87
C VAL A 22 -0.45 2.72 -1.41
N GLU A 23 0.61 3.50 -1.17
CA GLU A 23 0.98 3.99 0.15
C GLU A 23 1.10 5.52 0.14
N PRO A 24 0.82 6.22 1.25
CA PRO A 24 1.22 7.61 1.38
C PRO A 24 2.76 7.74 1.30
N GLU A 25 3.27 8.80 0.69
CA GLU A 25 4.71 9.05 0.60
C GLU A 25 5.40 9.06 1.97
N GLY A 26 4.76 9.69 2.96
CA GLY A 26 5.29 9.74 4.32
C GLY A 26 5.06 8.47 5.16
N ALA A 27 4.54 7.39 4.57
CA ALA A 27 4.29 6.11 5.24
C ALA A 27 4.58 4.88 4.35
N ASN A 28 5.51 5.00 3.39
CA ASN A 28 5.78 4.02 2.33
C ASN A 28 6.61 2.78 2.75
N CYS A 29 6.30 2.21 3.92
CA CYS A 29 7.11 1.17 4.53
C CYS A 29 7.16 -0.14 3.72
N LEU A 30 6.10 -0.48 2.99
CA LEU A 30 6.06 -1.68 2.15
C LEU A 30 6.91 -1.48 0.90
N GLN A 31 6.80 -0.32 0.24
CA GLN A 31 7.60 -0.02 -0.95
C GLN A 31 9.10 -0.14 -0.64
N GLU A 32 9.56 0.50 0.44
CA GLU A 32 10.97 0.44 0.85
C GLU A 32 11.39 -0.98 1.24
N SER A 33 10.54 -1.72 1.94
CA SER A 33 10.82 -3.12 2.27
C SER A 33 10.94 -4.01 1.03
N VAL A 34 10.05 -3.83 0.04
CA VAL A 34 10.09 -4.58 -1.22
C VAL A 34 11.38 -4.27 -1.99
N LYS A 35 11.75 -2.99 -2.14
CA LYS A 35 13.01 -2.56 -2.76
C LYS A 35 14.23 -3.19 -2.09
N ALA A 36 14.22 -3.25 -0.75
CA ALA A 36 15.30 -3.83 0.04
C ALA A 36 15.30 -5.37 0.09
N GLY A 37 14.25 -6.03 -0.43
CA GLY A 37 14.07 -7.47 -0.38
C GLY A 37 13.78 -8.03 1.02
N LYS A 38 13.61 -7.18 2.03
CA LYS A 38 13.39 -7.55 3.44
C LYS A 38 12.53 -6.53 4.14
N VAL A 39 11.86 -6.94 5.22
CA VAL A 39 11.08 -6.03 6.06
C VAL A 39 11.99 -4.97 6.66
N LEU A 40 11.66 -3.71 6.39
CA LEU A 40 12.27 -2.53 6.99
C LEU A 40 11.29 -1.85 7.93
N THR A 41 11.85 -1.05 8.83
CA THR A 41 11.09 -0.15 9.71
C THR A 41 11.49 1.27 9.37
N LEU A 42 10.51 2.12 9.06
CA LEU A 42 10.74 3.54 8.86
C LEU A 42 11.06 4.21 10.20
N ASP A 43 12.03 5.12 10.21
CA ASP A 43 12.39 5.90 11.40
C ASP A 43 11.20 6.77 11.85
N HIS A 44 10.57 7.41 10.87
CA HIS A 44 9.46 8.34 11.04
C HIS A 44 8.36 8.05 10.03
N VAL A 45 7.11 8.36 10.42
CA VAL A 45 5.94 8.29 9.55
C VAL A 45 5.16 9.58 9.75
N SER A 46 4.73 10.19 8.64
CA SER A 46 3.97 11.43 8.64
C SER A 46 3.00 11.42 7.47
N THR A 47 1.73 11.21 7.76
CA THR A 47 0.66 11.29 6.75
C THR A 47 -0.67 11.62 7.42
N ILE A 48 -1.58 12.26 6.70
CA ILE A 48 -2.98 12.43 7.11
C ILE A 48 -3.76 11.10 7.15
N ALA A 49 -3.27 10.06 6.45
CA ALA A 49 -3.91 8.75 6.38
C ALA A 49 -3.49 7.88 7.58
N ASP A 50 -4.10 8.12 8.74
CA ASP A 50 -3.81 7.44 10.01
C ASP A 50 -3.91 5.91 9.95
N GLY A 51 -4.91 5.38 9.23
CA GLY A 51 -5.11 3.94 9.03
C GLY A 51 -3.99 3.24 8.26
N THR A 52 -3.16 3.99 7.53
CA THR A 52 -1.99 3.50 6.78
C THR A 52 -0.66 4.04 7.30
N ALA A 53 -0.68 4.80 8.41
CA ALA A 53 0.51 5.35 9.07
C ALA A 53 1.33 4.26 9.81
N VAL A 54 1.81 3.27 9.07
CA VAL A 54 2.49 2.08 9.58
C VAL A 54 4.00 2.20 9.35
N LYS A 55 4.78 1.95 10.40
CA LYS A 55 6.26 2.00 10.31
C LYS A 55 6.88 0.73 9.74
N THR A 56 6.30 -0.43 10.03
CA THR A 56 6.89 -1.74 9.72
C THR A 56 5.83 -2.64 9.09
N PRO A 57 6.04 -3.15 7.86
CA PRO A 57 5.15 -4.15 7.29
C PRO A 57 5.11 -5.43 8.13
N GLY A 58 3.96 -6.10 8.13
CA GLY A 58 3.82 -7.38 8.83
C GLY A 58 4.75 -8.44 8.24
N SER A 59 5.68 -8.96 9.06
CA SER A 59 6.70 -9.92 8.60
C SER A 59 6.14 -11.22 8.05
N ARG A 60 5.03 -11.72 8.62
CA ARG A 60 4.36 -12.95 8.17
C ARG A 60 3.69 -12.80 6.79
N ILE A 61 3.24 -11.60 6.45
CA ILE A 61 2.50 -11.33 5.21
C ILE A 61 3.38 -10.79 4.09
N PHE A 62 4.58 -10.29 4.42
CA PHE A 62 5.51 -9.69 3.48
C PHE A 62 5.89 -10.60 2.30
N PRO A 63 6.18 -11.92 2.48
CA PRO A 63 6.48 -12.79 1.35
C PRO A 63 5.33 -12.92 0.34
N TYR A 64 4.09 -12.87 0.82
CA TYR A 64 2.90 -12.91 -0.06
C TYR A 64 2.74 -11.59 -0.81
N LEU A 65 3.02 -10.45 -0.17
CA LEU A 65 2.98 -9.14 -0.81
C LEU A 65 4.04 -9.04 -1.91
N GLN A 66 5.29 -9.44 -1.62
CA GLN A 66 6.37 -9.50 -2.60
C GLN A 66 6.04 -10.38 -3.82
N LYS A 67 5.32 -11.48 -3.59
CA LYS A 67 4.94 -12.40 -4.67
C LYS A 67 3.76 -11.90 -5.51
N ASN A 68 2.78 -11.27 -4.87
CA ASN A 68 1.47 -11.05 -5.49
C ASN A 68 1.24 -9.63 -5.99
N LEU A 69 1.96 -8.62 -5.46
CA LEU A 69 1.85 -7.25 -5.96
C LEU A 69 2.70 -7.10 -7.23
N ASP A 70 2.12 -6.46 -8.24
CA ASP A 70 2.81 -6.17 -9.49
C ASP A 70 3.60 -4.86 -9.41
N ASP A 71 3.13 -3.91 -8.59
CA ASP A 71 3.80 -2.64 -8.34
C ASP A 71 3.35 -2.03 -7.01
N ILE A 72 4.11 -1.07 -6.49
CA ILE A 72 3.75 -0.24 -5.34
C ILE A 72 4.06 1.21 -5.67
N ILE A 73 3.03 2.03 -5.72
CA ILE A 73 3.15 3.48 -5.93
C ILE A 73 2.95 4.23 -4.61
N THR A 74 3.50 5.43 -4.56
CA THR A 74 3.31 6.37 -3.45
C THR A 74 2.51 7.58 -3.91
N VAL A 75 1.75 8.16 -2.98
CA VAL A 75 0.97 9.38 -3.23
C VAL A 75 1.23 10.42 -2.15
N PRO A 76 1.41 11.70 -2.51
CA PRO A 76 1.57 12.78 -1.54
C PRO A 76 0.24 13.08 -0.84
N ASP A 77 0.30 13.62 0.38
CA ASP A 77 -0.90 13.88 1.19
C ASP A 77 -1.83 14.91 0.53
N GLU A 78 -1.29 15.86 -0.24
CA GLU A 78 -2.10 16.85 -0.96
C GLU A 78 -3.04 16.17 -1.98
N GLU A 79 -2.59 15.12 -2.66
CA GLU A 79 -3.41 14.36 -3.59
C GLU A 79 -4.49 13.53 -2.87
N LEU A 80 -4.19 13.02 -1.67
CA LEU A 80 -5.18 12.32 -0.84
C LEU A 80 -6.34 13.25 -0.45
N VAL A 81 -6.05 14.51 -0.10
CA VAL A 81 -7.09 15.51 0.24
C VAL A 81 -7.98 15.79 -0.96
N VAL A 82 -7.38 16.01 -2.14
CA VAL A 82 -8.12 16.28 -3.37
C VAL A 82 -9.03 15.10 -3.73
N ALA A 83 -8.50 13.87 -3.66
CA ALA A 83 -9.29 12.66 -3.94
C ALA A 83 -10.45 12.47 -2.95
N PHE A 84 -10.23 12.77 -1.66
CA PHE A 84 -11.29 12.70 -0.65
C PHE A 84 -12.42 13.71 -0.93
N LEU A 85 -12.07 14.96 -1.25
CA LEU A 85 -13.06 15.98 -1.60
C LEU A 85 -13.87 15.59 -2.83
N ASP A 86 -13.20 15.12 -3.89
CA ASP A 86 -13.85 14.65 -5.12
C ASP A 86 -14.86 13.53 -4.84
N MET A 87 -14.49 12.55 -4.01
CA MET A 87 -15.39 11.46 -3.60
C MET A 87 -16.64 11.98 -2.89
N VAL A 88 -16.50 12.95 -1.98
CA VAL A 88 -17.61 13.50 -1.19
C VAL A 88 -18.53 14.42 -2.00
N GLU A 89 -17.98 15.13 -2.99
CA GLU A 89 -18.73 16.10 -3.78
C GLU A 89 -19.41 15.46 -5.00
N ASN A 90 -18.73 14.54 -5.69
CA ASN A 90 -19.15 14.04 -7.00
C ASN A 90 -19.70 12.59 -6.99
N HIS A 91 -19.48 11.83 -5.91
CA HIS A 91 -19.77 10.39 -5.87
C HIS A 91 -20.60 9.94 -4.65
N LYS A 92 -21.50 10.80 -4.17
CA LYS A 92 -22.49 10.46 -3.12
C LYS A 92 -23.60 9.53 -3.59
#